data_AF-A0A439CR68-F1
#
_entry.id   AF-A0A439CR68-F1
#
_cell.length_a   1.000
_cell.length_b   1.000
_cell.length_c   1.000
_cell.angle_alpha   90.00
_cell.angle_beta   90.00
_cell.angle_gamma   90.00
#
_symmetry.space_group_name_H-M   'P 1'
#
loop_
_entity.id
_entity.type
_entity.pdbx_description
1 polymer ?
#
loop_
_entity_poly.entity_id
_entity_poly.type
_entity_poly.pdbx_seq_one_letter_code
_entity_poly.pdbx_strand_id
1 'polypeptide(L)'
;MGIIITEVELEKDLPFLAEINRRTFLQELPSHFAYRPSLDTRHELATFFQNRLVGRLSQPHARMFKAVDQDTNRISGFACWRRVNNDGEPAVPAQATAKAMASLPPFMNAEFTAATGAEVKQLEDHMKGEHYYLTAFAVDPDRQDKGIGSQLLKYCIQIADDAGLPSWLVAFPGSHSLYLRHGFIDVDHRDNDLNAWDNNRCRGYGIYRACAMSSSALLKSHSHSRVEQAPIHNTSSVSTMGSKSFDVAQQTVVFSSVFTLLAILSLSVHIMVRLFLLRTRLGFDDWLTAAAFVIALVLVAQTIWAVTNERQGQHVASIIPAQFELIAKICIYFKSLLVHEELWALVNSLIRLSALITIKNIFGVIRKYRIWSNVVMALSIAHGLSTILVGALVCRPLNAAFDPNAKGVCINQIASFVAIEATGLALDLLILAVPFLAVPQLQMPRSSKCITIFVLSAGALVTIITGLRIAALHRVNSLDVTYDQAYLGLLSTLGALTSIIAACIPSFSAGYHHMDRRRKEKTNAAVSKCTQWPPPEHVSGPGLAKFSFDSASLSVANGDTDLES
;
A
#
# COMPACT_ATOMS: atom_id res chain seq x y z
N MET A 1 -13.82 21.03 22.14
CA MET A 1 -14.47 20.03 23.01
C MET A 1 -13.80 20.08 24.36
N GLY A 2 -14.51 20.55 25.38
CA GLY A 2 -14.05 20.41 26.76
C GLY A 2 -14.33 19.00 27.24
N ILE A 3 -13.32 18.32 27.78
CA ILE A 3 -13.46 17.01 28.39
C ILE A 3 -13.23 17.18 29.89
N ILE A 4 -14.10 16.60 30.71
CA ILE A 4 -13.90 16.50 32.16
C ILE A 4 -13.59 15.05 32.49
N ILE A 5 -12.59 14.84 33.33
CA ILE A 5 -12.25 13.52 33.86
C ILE A 5 -12.84 13.42 35.27
N THR A 6 -13.65 12.41 35.50
CA THR A 6 -14.26 12.11 36.81
C THR A 6 -14.11 10.65 37.16
N GLU A 7 -14.27 10.31 38.44
CA GLU A 7 -14.30 8.92 38.89
C GLU A 7 -15.62 8.24 38.47
N VAL A 8 -15.56 6.94 38.22
CA VAL A 8 -16.70 6.15 37.74
C VAL A 8 -17.68 5.84 38.86
N GLU A 9 -18.96 6.06 38.59
CA GLU A 9 -20.09 5.63 39.41
C GLU A 9 -20.59 4.30 38.83
N LEU A 10 -20.12 3.18 39.40
CA LEU A 10 -20.25 1.84 38.80
C LEU A 10 -21.69 1.49 38.39
N GLU A 11 -22.68 1.69 39.25
CA GLU A 11 -24.07 1.32 38.96
C GLU A 11 -24.66 2.06 37.74
N LYS A 12 -24.28 3.33 37.57
CA LYS A 12 -24.82 4.20 36.52
C LYS A 12 -24.05 4.10 35.22
N ASP A 13 -22.72 4.00 35.30
CA ASP A 13 -21.85 4.11 34.14
C ASP A 13 -21.54 2.75 33.49
N LEU A 14 -21.65 1.64 34.23
CA LEU A 14 -21.21 0.31 33.78
C LEU A 14 -21.74 -0.11 32.40
N PRO A 15 -23.04 0.07 32.05
CA PRO A 15 -23.53 -0.30 30.73
C PRO A 15 -22.82 0.45 29.60
N PHE A 16 -22.55 1.74 29.79
CA PHE A 16 -21.88 2.59 28.80
C PHE A 16 -20.39 2.25 28.69
N LEU A 17 -19.73 2.05 29.82
CA LEU A 17 -18.32 1.67 29.87
C LEU A 17 -18.09 0.29 29.25
N ALA A 18 -18.96 -0.68 29.54
CA ALA A 18 -18.89 -2.01 28.96
C ALA A 18 -19.11 -1.98 27.46
N GLU A 19 -20.02 -1.13 26.96
CA GLU A 19 -20.24 -0.97 25.53
C GLU A 19 -19.04 -0.32 24.83
N ILE A 20 -18.45 0.74 25.42
CA ILE A 20 -17.20 1.32 24.91
C ILE A 20 -16.10 0.25 24.87
N ASN A 21 -15.92 -0.48 25.98
CA ASN A 21 -14.91 -1.53 26.09
C ASN A 21 -15.10 -2.63 25.04
N ARG A 22 -16.35 -3.11 24.88
CA ARG A 22 -16.72 -4.12 23.88
C ARG A 22 -16.43 -3.62 22.47
N ARG A 23 -16.84 -2.39 22.15
CA ARG A 23 -16.61 -1.79 20.84
C ARG A 23 -15.12 -1.70 20.54
N THR A 24 -14.32 -1.16 21.46
CA THR A 24 -12.86 -1.01 21.32
C THR A 24 -12.14 -2.35 21.22
N PHE A 25 -12.43 -3.32 22.09
CA PHE A 25 -11.77 -4.62 22.05
C PHE A 25 -12.08 -5.40 20.77
N LEU A 26 -13.32 -5.35 20.27
CA LEU A 26 -13.69 -6.06 19.04
C LEU A 26 -13.04 -5.48 17.77
N GLN A 27 -12.37 -4.32 17.87
CA GLN A 27 -11.59 -3.73 16.78
C GLN A 27 -10.20 -4.36 16.66
N GLU A 28 -9.69 -4.95 17.73
CA GLU A 28 -8.35 -5.53 17.78
C GLU A 28 -8.30 -6.86 17.03
N LEU A 29 -7.27 -7.06 16.20
CA LEU A 29 -7.07 -8.27 15.40
C LEU A 29 -7.18 -9.59 16.18
N PRO A 30 -6.59 -9.73 17.39
CA PRO A 30 -6.74 -10.92 18.24
C PRO A 30 -8.20 -11.30 18.54
N SER A 31 -9.11 -10.32 18.58
CA SER A 31 -10.52 -10.58 18.88
C SER A 31 -11.20 -11.45 17.82
N HIS A 32 -10.70 -11.47 16.58
CA HIS A 32 -11.20 -12.36 15.53
C HIS A 32 -10.96 -13.84 15.83
N PHE A 33 -9.90 -14.15 16.57
CA PHE A 33 -9.55 -15.51 16.96
C PHE A 33 -10.08 -15.84 18.35
N ALA A 34 -10.19 -14.83 19.23
CA ALA A 34 -10.68 -14.98 20.59
C ALA A 34 -12.19 -15.27 20.65
N TYR A 35 -13.00 -14.75 19.70
CA TYR A 35 -14.45 -14.92 19.69
C TYR A 35 -14.94 -15.73 18.48
N ARG A 36 -15.78 -16.73 18.72
CA ARG A 36 -16.44 -17.56 17.72
C ARG A 36 -17.67 -16.83 17.16
N PRO A 37 -17.88 -16.84 15.83
CA PRO A 37 -19.05 -16.23 15.21
C PRO A 37 -20.31 -17.08 15.44
N SER A 38 -21.10 -16.75 16.47
CA SER A 38 -22.46 -17.31 16.67
C SER A 38 -23.51 -16.22 16.83
N LEU A 39 -24.77 -16.53 16.51
CA LEU A 39 -25.88 -15.55 16.50
C LEU A 39 -26.25 -15.01 17.91
N ASP A 40 -26.05 -15.80 18.97
CA ASP A 40 -26.33 -15.43 20.37
C ASP A 40 -25.22 -14.59 21.03
N THR A 41 -24.08 -14.43 20.35
CA THR A 41 -22.87 -13.85 20.95
C THR A 41 -23.03 -12.37 21.34
N ARG A 42 -24.02 -11.64 20.80
CA ARG A 42 -24.19 -10.20 21.08
C ARG A 42 -24.58 -9.90 22.52
N HIS A 43 -25.57 -10.61 23.08
CA HIS A 43 -26.01 -10.39 24.45
C HIS A 43 -24.99 -10.92 25.46
N GLU A 44 -24.44 -12.12 25.17
CA GLU A 44 -23.42 -12.75 25.99
C GLU A 44 -22.12 -11.93 26.06
N LEU A 45 -21.68 -11.31 24.95
CA LEU A 45 -20.53 -10.41 24.96
C LEU A 45 -20.77 -9.17 25.83
N ALA A 46 -21.97 -8.57 25.77
CA ALA A 46 -22.27 -7.39 26.58
C ALA A 46 -22.15 -7.71 28.08
N THR A 47 -22.77 -8.82 28.52
CA THR A 47 -22.66 -9.31 29.91
C THR A 47 -21.21 -9.68 30.27
N PHE A 48 -20.47 -10.29 29.35
CA PHE A 48 -19.05 -10.63 29.56
C PHE A 48 -18.18 -9.39 29.81
N PHE A 49 -18.32 -8.33 28.98
CA PHE A 49 -17.56 -7.10 29.16
C PHE A 49 -17.97 -6.33 30.42
N GLN A 50 -19.24 -6.38 30.82
CA GLN A 50 -19.70 -5.84 32.10
C GLN A 50 -19.04 -6.58 33.27
N ASN A 51 -19.13 -7.91 33.30
CA ASN A 51 -18.51 -8.72 34.36
C ASN A 51 -16.99 -8.52 34.43
N ARG A 52 -16.32 -8.36 33.28
CA ARG A 52 -14.89 -8.07 33.22
C ARG A 52 -14.54 -6.72 33.85
N LEU A 53 -15.34 -5.68 33.65
CA LEU A 53 -15.12 -4.37 34.28
C LEU A 53 -15.40 -4.40 35.78
N VAL A 54 -16.47 -5.07 36.21
CA VAL A 54 -16.79 -5.28 37.64
C VAL A 54 -15.66 -6.03 38.34
N GLY A 55 -15.15 -7.10 37.72
CA GLY A 55 -14.05 -7.88 38.28
C GLY A 55 -12.75 -7.08 38.42
N ARG A 56 -12.49 -6.13 37.52
CA ARG A 56 -11.32 -5.23 37.60
C ARG A 56 -11.46 -4.21 38.73
N LEU A 57 -12.63 -3.61 38.89
CA LEU A 57 -12.92 -2.68 39.98
C LEU A 57 -13.02 -3.35 41.35
N SER A 58 -13.30 -4.65 41.38
CA SER A 58 -13.31 -5.44 42.62
C SER A 58 -11.91 -5.74 43.15
N GLN A 59 -10.85 -5.46 42.37
CA GLN A 59 -9.47 -5.65 42.82
C GLN A 59 -9.10 -4.60 43.89
N PRO A 60 -8.26 -4.94 44.88
CA PRO A 60 -7.78 -3.98 45.86
C PRO A 60 -7.12 -2.78 45.19
N HIS A 61 -7.40 -1.58 45.72
CA HIS A 61 -6.83 -0.32 45.24
C HIS A 61 -7.08 -0.01 43.76
N ALA A 62 -8.05 -0.67 43.11
CA ALA A 62 -8.46 -0.35 41.75
C ALA A 62 -9.40 0.85 41.73
N ARG A 63 -9.11 1.81 40.85
CA ARG A 63 -9.94 2.98 40.57
C ARG A 63 -10.21 3.05 39.08
N MET A 64 -11.32 3.66 38.70
CA MET A 64 -11.65 3.85 37.29
C MET A 64 -12.12 5.27 37.06
N PHE A 65 -11.57 5.88 36.01
CA PHE A 65 -11.85 7.25 35.61
C PHE A 65 -12.51 7.26 34.24
N LYS A 66 -13.49 8.14 34.05
CA LYS A 66 -14.21 8.34 32.80
C LYS A 66 -13.95 9.75 32.25
N ALA A 67 -13.84 9.84 30.93
CA ALA A 67 -13.83 11.11 30.21
C ALA A 67 -15.24 11.44 29.75
N VAL A 68 -15.79 12.57 30.20
CA VAL A 68 -17.12 13.05 29.84
C VAL A 68 -17.00 14.30 28.98
N ASP A 69 -17.70 14.31 27.87
CA ASP A 69 -17.80 15.48 27.00
C ASP A 69 -18.74 16.52 27.60
N GLN A 70 -18.25 17.75 27.79
CA GLN A 70 -19.01 18.84 28.39
C GLN A 70 -20.24 19.24 27.58
N ASP A 71 -20.16 19.14 26.25
CA ASP A 71 -21.23 19.63 25.37
C ASP A 71 -22.40 18.62 25.30
N THR A 72 -22.07 17.32 25.36
CA THR A 72 -23.06 16.24 25.17
C THR A 72 -23.35 15.45 26.44
N ASN A 73 -22.61 15.69 27.52
CA ASN A 73 -22.62 14.94 28.78
C ASN A 73 -22.45 13.41 28.60
N ARG A 74 -21.81 13.00 27.49
CA ARG A 74 -21.63 11.59 27.12
C ARG A 74 -20.23 11.11 27.48
N ILE A 75 -20.17 9.89 28.05
CA ILE A 75 -18.91 9.21 28.31
C ILE A 75 -18.23 8.89 26.98
N SER A 76 -16.98 9.32 26.85
CA SER A 76 -16.19 9.21 25.62
C SER A 76 -15.00 8.24 25.76
N GLY A 77 -14.68 7.80 26.97
CA GLY A 77 -13.61 6.84 27.24
C GLY A 77 -13.41 6.64 28.74
N PHE A 78 -12.59 5.65 29.10
CA PHE A 78 -12.25 5.36 30.48
C PHE A 78 -10.86 4.74 30.63
N ALA A 79 -10.34 4.82 31.84
CA ALA A 79 -9.09 4.19 32.26
C ALA A 79 -9.29 3.53 33.63
N CYS A 80 -8.86 2.28 33.79
CA CYS A 80 -8.85 1.55 35.06
C CYS A 80 -7.42 1.42 35.55
N TRP A 81 -7.16 2.02 36.70
CA TRP A 81 -5.84 2.22 37.28
C TRP A 81 -5.79 1.51 38.63
N ARG A 82 -4.80 0.65 38.85
CA ARG A 82 -4.67 -0.10 40.10
C ARG A 82 -3.31 0.17 40.73
N ARG A 83 -3.29 0.46 42.03
CA ARG A 83 -2.04 0.44 42.80
C ARG A 83 -1.70 -0.99 43.21
N VAL A 84 -0.47 -1.41 43.00
CA VAL A 84 0.08 -2.71 43.40
C VAL A 84 1.11 -2.45 44.49
N ASN A 85 0.92 -3.03 45.66
CA ASN A 85 1.85 -2.90 46.79
C ASN A 85 2.78 -4.12 46.87
N ASN A 86 3.93 -3.97 47.56
CA ASN A 86 4.96 -5.01 47.69
C ASN A 86 4.56 -6.16 48.61
N ASP A 87 3.66 -5.90 49.56
CA ASP A 87 3.11 -6.92 50.43
C ASP A 87 2.25 -7.80 49.54
N GLY A 88 2.61 -9.08 49.40
CA GLY A 88 1.88 -10.05 48.58
C GLY A 88 0.39 -10.02 48.91
N GLU A 89 -0.34 -9.14 48.22
CA GLU A 89 -1.78 -9.01 48.37
C GLU A 89 -2.32 -10.41 48.09
N PRO A 90 -3.18 -10.96 48.97
CA PRO A 90 -3.77 -12.25 48.70
C PRO A 90 -4.38 -12.15 47.31
N ALA A 91 -3.85 -12.97 46.38
CA ALA A 91 -4.46 -13.15 45.08
C ALA A 91 -5.97 -13.27 45.35
N VAL A 92 -6.77 -12.37 44.75
CA VAL A 92 -8.24 -12.39 44.82
C VAL A 92 -8.65 -13.86 44.93
N PRO A 93 -9.36 -14.28 46.01
CA PRO A 93 -9.50 -15.69 46.33
C PRO A 93 -9.86 -16.39 45.05
N ALA A 94 -9.02 -17.37 44.66
CA ALA A 94 -9.05 -17.99 43.36
C ALA A 94 -10.47 -18.44 42.96
N GLN A 95 -11.40 -18.57 43.91
CA GLN A 95 -12.83 -18.77 43.70
C GLN A 95 -13.61 -17.65 42.98
N ALA A 96 -13.28 -16.36 43.08
CA ALA A 96 -14.05 -15.31 42.40
C ALA A 96 -13.68 -15.19 40.91
N THR A 97 -12.39 -15.33 40.59
CA THR A 97 -11.86 -15.46 39.23
C THR A 97 -12.09 -16.85 38.63
N ALA A 98 -12.04 -17.93 39.43
CA ALA A 98 -12.36 -19.29 38.95
C ALA A 98 -13.87 -19.55 38.80
N LYS A 99 -14.77 -18.85 39.51
CA LYS A 99 -16.21 -18.88 39.18
C LYS A 99 -16.54 -18.04 37.95
N ALA A 100 -15.87 -16.91 37.75
CA ALA A 100 -16.02 -16.10 36.54
C ALA A 100 -15.39 -16.76 35.29
N MET A 101 -14.41 -17.66 35.49
CA MET A 101 -13.77 -18.50 34.46
C MET A 101 -14.12 -19.99 34.61
N ALA A 102 -15.28 -20.35 35.20
CA ALA A 102 -15.66 -21.74 35.47
C ALA A 102 -15.76 -22.62 34.19
N SER A 103 -15.79 -21.97 33.04
CA SER A 103 -15.38 -22.47 31.74
C SER A 103 -15.30 -21.21 30.90
N LEU A 104 -14.30 -21.02 30.03
CA LEU A 104 -14.41 -19.94 29.04
C LEU A 104 -15.78 -20.10 28.36
N PRO A 105 -16.63 -19.06 28.31
CA PRO A 105 -17.89 -19.10 27.60
C PRO A 105 -17.75 -19.80 26.22
N PRO A 106 -18.76 -20.57 25.77
CA PRO A 106 -18.66 -21.35 24.54
C PRO A 106 -18.32 -20.53 23.29
N PHE A 107 -18.68 -19.24 23.31
CA PHE A 107 -18.35 -18.27 22.27
C PHE A 107 -16.88 -17.85 22.26
N MET A 108 -16.07 -18.17 23.27
CA MET A 108 -14.64 -17.87 23.28
C MET A 108 -13.82 -19.07 22.78
N ASN A 109 -12.73 -18.77 22.08
CA ASN A 109 -11.72 -19.74 21.73
C ASN A 109 -10.80 -19.96 22.93
N ALA A 110 -10.99 -21.08 23.62
CA ALA A 110 -10.25 -21.45 24.82
C ALA A 110 -8.74 -21.60 24.56
N GLU A 111 -8.36 -22.18 23.42
CA GLU A 111 -6.95 -22.41 23.06
C GLU A 111 -6.24 -21.07 22.78
N PHE A 112 -6.85 -20.23 21.94
CA PHE A 112 -6.33 -18.89 21.65
C PHE A 112 -6.17 -18.08 22.92
N THR A 113 -7.23 -18.02 23.73
CA THR A 113 -7.28 -17.19 24.95
C THR A 113 -6.28 -17.67 26.00
N ALA A 114 -6.05 -18.99 26.11
CA ALA A 114 -5.02 -19.53 26.99
C ALA A 114 -3.61 -19.12 26.54
N ALA A 115 -3.33 -19.18 25.24
CA ALA A 115 -2.03 -18.81 24.70
C ALA A 115 -1.75 -17.29 24.84
N THR A 116 -2.65 -16.41 24.39
CA THR A 116 -2.46 -14.95 24.55
C THR A 116 -2.46 -14.54 26.03
N GLY A 117 -3.27 -15.20 26.86
CA GLY A 117 -3.27 -14.96 28.30
C GLY A 117 -1.93 -15.29 28.97
N ALA A 118 -1.27 -16.36 28.54
CA ALA A 118 0.06 -16.73 29.02
C ALA A 118 1.13 -15.71 28.60
N GLU A 119 1.08 -15.22 27.36
CA GLU A 119 1.99 -14.17 26.87
C GLU A 119 1.86 -12.86 27.66
N VAL A 120 0.61 -12.41 27.89
CA VAL A 120 0.35 -11.21 28.70
C VAL A 120 0.85 -11.40 30.13
N LYS A 121 0.66 -12.58 30.72
CA LYS A 121 1.17 -12.88 32.07
C LYS A 121 2.70 -12.80 32.15
N GLN A 122 3.41 -13.29 31.14
CA GLN A 122 4.87 -13.17 31.08
C GLN A 122 5.33 -11.71 30.97
N LEU A 123 4.57 -10.85 30.29
CA LEU A 123 4.83 -9.42 30.25
C LEU A 123 4.59 -8.76 31.61
N GLU A 124 3.52 -9.17 32.32
CA GLU A 124 3.21 -8.72 33.68
C GLU A 124 4.28 -9.12 34.71
N ASP A 125 4.98 -10.25 34.53
CA ASP A 125 6.07 -10.70 35.42
C ASP A 125 7.26 -9.70 35.50
N HIS A 126 7.36 -8.77 34.55
CA HIS A 126 8.35 -7.68 34.56
C HIS A 126 7.97 -6.52 35.49
N MET A 127 6.70 -6.42 35.87
CA MET A 127 6.16 -5.34 36.71
C MET A 127 6.50 -5.61 38.19
N LYS A 128 7.69 -5.22 38.61
CA LYS A 128 8.22 -5.45 39.96
C LYS A 128 8.12 -4.19 40.83
N GLY A 129 8.03 -4.41 42.14
CA GLY A 129 8.00 -3.33 43.13
C GLY A 129 6.60 -2.75 43.33
N GLU A 130 6.49 -1.72 44.17
CA GLU A 130 5.26 -0.92 44.25
C GLU A 130 5.11 -0.11 42.97
N HIS A 131 3.92 -0.20 42.36
CA HIS A 131 3.67 0.50 41.12
C HIS A 131 2.19 0.72 40.88
N TYR A 132 1.88 1.57 39.91
CA TYR A 132 0.57 1.64 39.31
C TYR A 132 0.51 0.81 38.04
N TYR A 133 -0.58 0.05 37.85
CA TYR A 133 -0.83 -0.74 36.65
C TYR A 133 -2.09 -0.24 35.94
N LEU A 134 -1.96 0.13 34.66
CA LEU A 134 -3.08 0.40 33.78
C LEU A 134 -3.68 -0.92 33.34
N THR A 135 -4.77 -1.34 33.99
CA THR A 135 -5.35 -2.64 33.69
C THR A 135 -6.23 -2.59 32.44
N ALA A 136 -7.04 -1.53 32.27
CA ALA A 136 -7.95 -1.37 31.15
C ALA A 136 -7.98 0.08 30.68
N PHE A 137 -8.01 0.27 29.36
CA PHE A 137 -8.01 1.59 28.74
C PHE A 137 -8.80 1.53 27.45
N ALA A 138 -9.79 2.39 27.28
CA ALA A 138 -10.57 2.46 26.06
C ALA A 138 -11.12 3.87 25.80
N VAL A 139 -11.17 4.25 24.54
CA VAL A 139 -11.83 5.46 24.06
C VAL A 139 -12.87 5.03 23.03
N ASP A 140 -14.08 5.60 23.10
CA ASP A 140 -15.15 5.34 22.15
C ASP A 140 -14.60 5.53 20.72
N PRO A 141 -14.70 4.52 19.84
CA PRO A 141 -14.12 4.58 18.49
C PRO A 141 -14.52 5.82 17.69
N ASP A 142 -15.76 6.32 17.88
CA ASP A 142 -16.26 7.49 17.15
C ASP A 142 -15.67 8.83 17.67
N ARG A 143 -14.87 8.75 18.73
CA ARG A 143 -14.30 9.89 19.47
C ARG A 143 -12.78 9.79 19.64
N GLN A 144 -12.13 8.83 18.99
CA GLN A 144 -10.67 8.75 18.91
C GLN A 144 -10.07 9.94 18.13
N ASP A 145 -8.75 10.10 18.19
CA ASP A 145 -7.97 11.20 17.58
C ASP A 145 -8.34 12.64 17.99
N LYS A 146 -9.22 12.80 18.99
CA LYS A 146 -9.60 14.09 19.58
C LYS A 146 -8.81 14.45 20.84
N GLY A 147 -7.72 13.72 21.12
CA GLY A 147 -6.88 13.92 22.30
C GLY A 147 -7.46 13.41 23.62
N ILE A 148 -8.62 12.75 23.62
CA ILE A 148 -9.31 12.24 24.82
C ILE A 148 -8.43 11.23 25.58
N GLY A 149 -7.87 10.26 24.85
CA GLY A 149 -6.97 9.25 25.45
C GLY A 149 -5.73 9.87 26.08
N SER A 150 -5.14 10.89 25.45
CA SER A 150 -4.01 11.65 26.00
C SER A 150 -4.36 12.37 27.29
N GLN A 151 -5.57 12.91 27.42
CA GLN A 151 -6.00 13.59 28.66
C GLN A 151 -6.24 12.57 29.79
N LEU A 152 -6.94 11.47 29.50
CA LEU A 152 -7.13 10.37 30.46
C LEU A 152 -5.80 9.81 30.97
N LEU A 153 -4.89 9.55 30.06
CA LEU A 153 -3.59 8.98 30.41
C LEU A 153 -2.74 9.96 31.24
N LYS A 154 -2.68 11.25 30.85
CA LYS A 154 -2.00 12.29 31.65
C LYS A 154 -2.55 12.38 33.07
N TYR A 155 -3.86 12.34 33.22
CA TYR A 155 -4.51 12.37 34.54
C TYR A 155 -4.09 11.17 35.40
N CYS A 156 -4.06 9.96 34.82
CA CYS A 156 -3.64 8.76 35.54
C CYS A 156 -2.15 8.76 35.90
N ILE A 157 -1.29 9.23 34.98
CA ILE A 157 0.15 9.38 35.23
C ILE A 157 0.39 10.37 36.37
N GLN A 158 -0.32 11.51 36.39
CA GLN A 158 -0.19 12.49 37.47
C GLN A 158 -0.46 11.89 38.84
N ILE A 159 -1.47 11.01 38.96
CA ILE A 159 -1.77 10.30 40.22
C ILE A 159 -0.59 9.40 40.66
N ALA A 160 0.08 8.76 39.70
CA ALA A 160 1.26 7.94 39.98
C ALA A 160 2.48 8.79 40.35
N ASP A 161 2.70 9.89 39.64
CA ASP A 161 3.79 10.84 39.88
C ASP A 161 3.64 11.52 41.25
N ASP A 162 2.42 11.93 41.62
CA ASP A 162 2.11 12.52 42.93
C ASP A 162 2.38 11.52 44.08
N ALA A 163 2.24 10.22 43.81
CA ALA A 163 2.56 9.16 44.75
C ALA A 163 4.05 8.75 44.72
N GLY A 164 4.85 9.29 43.78
CA GLY A 164 6.25 8.92 43.59
C GLY A 164 6.46 7.48 43.11
N LEU A 165 5.47 6.88 42.46
CA LEU A 165 5.49 5.48 42.03
C LEU A 165 5.55 5.34 40.51
N PRO A 166 6.26 4.32 39.98
CA PRO A 166 6.29 4.07 38.54
C PRO A 166 4.92 3.57 38.04
N SER A 167 4.63 3.84 36.77
CA SER A 167 3.47 3.29 36.07
C SER A 167 3.90 2.18 35.12
N TRP A 168 3.10 1.13 35.04
CA TRP A 168 3.25 0.00 34.13
C TRP A 168 1.99 -0.24 33.33
N LEU A 169 2.17 -0.81 32.13
CA LEU A 169 1.08 -1.25 31.27
C LEU A 169 1.55 -2.30 30.28
N VAL A 170 0.60 -3.03 29.71
CA VAL A 170 0.82 -3.81 28.48
C VAL A 170 0.20 -3.04 27.33
N ALA A 171 1.02 -2.65 26.37
CA ALA A 171 0.62 -1.96 25.18
C ALA A 171 0.39 -2.93 24.03
N PHE A 172 -0.74 -2.75 23.35
CA PHE A 172 -1.01 -3.36 22.06
C PHE A 172 -0.67 -2.39 20.93
N PRO A 173 -0.47 -2.86 19.69
CA PRO A 173 0.03 -2.04 18.60
C PRO A 173 -0.78 -0.75 18.36
N GLY A 174 -2.12 -0.82 18.45
CA GLY A 174 -3.00 0.35 18.28
C GLY A 174 -2.85 1.44 19.35
N SER A 175 -2.25 1.12 20.50
CA SER A 175 -2.10 2.02 21.66
C SER A 175 -0.65 2.38 21.99
N HIS A 176 0.32 1.66 21.41
CA HIS A 176 1.75 1.79 21.73
C HIS A 176 2.30 3.20 21.52
N SER A 177 2.01 3.81 20.37
CA SER A 177 2.45 5.17 20.04
C SER A 177 1.87 6.25 20.95
N LEU A 178 0.70 6.00 21.57
CA LEU A 178 0.14 6.88 22.58
C LEU A 178 1.04 6.87 23.81
N TYR A 179 1.38 5.69 24.34
CA TYR A 179 2.16 5.57 25.57
C TYR A 179 3.57 6.15 25.42
N LEU A 180 4.26 5.90 24.30
CA LEU A 180 5.57 6.50 24.02
C LEU A 180 5.55 8.04 24.10
N ARG A 181 4.51 8.68 23.55
CA ARG A 181 4.35 10.14 23.60
C ARG A 181 4.14 10.69 25.01
N HIS A 182 3.73 9.86 25.96
CA HIS A 182 3.54 10.22 27.37
C HIS A 182 4.64 9.65 28.27
N GLY A 183 5.82 9.36 27.70
CA GLY A 183 7.03 9.07 28.47
C GLY A 183 7.21 7.62 28.90
N PHE A 184 6.37 6.70 28.40
CA PHE A 184 6.60 5.27 28.59
C PHE A 184 7.74 4.78 27.68
N ILE A 185 8.48 3.79 28.16
CA ILE A 185 9.52 3.07 27.39
C ILE A 185 9.20 1.59 27.32
N ASP A 186 9.60 0.94 26.23
CA ASP A 186 9.51 -0.51 26.07
C ASP A 186 10.51 -1.21 26.99
N VAL A 187 10.02 -2.19 27.75
CA VAL A 187 10.83 -3.03 28.64
C VAL A 187 11.03 -4.42 28.04
N ASP A 188 9.95 -5.04 27.57
CA ASP A 188 9.96 -6.34 26.89
C ASP A 188 8.78 -6.44 25.91
N HIS A 189 8.80 -7.40 24.99
CA HIS A 189 7.72 -7.64 24.03
C HIS A 189 7.49 -9.12 23.75
N ARG A 190 6.27 -9.47 23.33
CA ARG A 190 5.89 -10.80 22.82
C ARG A 190 5.25 -10.66 21.45
N ASP A 191 5.72 -11.48 20.53
CA ASP A 191 5.28 -11.52 19.14
C ASP A 191 4.39 -12.74 18.94
N ASN A 192 3.10 -12.50 18.72
CA ASN A 192 2.15 -13.57 18.44
C ASN A 192 1.86 -13.61 16.93
N ASP A 193 2.25 -14.68 16.26
CA ASP A 193 1.91 -14.88 14.85
C ASP A 193 0.44 -15.27 14.71
N LEU A 194 -0.40 -14.30 14.36
CA LEU A 194 -1.83 -14.52 14.20
C LEU A 194 -2.14 -15.44 13.00
N ASN A 195 -1.21 -15.65 12.07
CA ASN A 195 -1.43 -16.63 10.99
C ASN A 195 -1.50 -18.06 11.51
N ALA A 196 -0.83 -18.38 12.62
CA ALA A 196 -0.89 -19.70 13.25
C ALA A 196 -2.33 -20.02 13.73
N TRP A 197 -3.08 -18.98 14.12
CA TRP A 197 -4.45 -19.08 14.60
C TRP A 197 -5.51 -19.06 13.48
N ASP A 198 -5.09 -18.69 12.26
CA ASP A 198 -5.92 -18.71 11.06
C ASP A 198 -5.90 -20.07 10.33
N ASN A 199 -5.62 -21.17 11.04
CA ASN A 199 -5.42 -22.51 10.45
C ASN A 199 -4.38 -22.52 9.31
N ASN A 200 -3.31 -21.74 9.43
CA ASN A 200 -2.29 -21.57 8.38
C ASN A 200 -2.85 -21.08 7.03
N ARG A 201 -3.98 -20.37 7.00
CA ARG A 201 -4.48 -19.77 5.76
C ARG A 201 -3.65 -18.56 5.30
N CYS A 202 -2.78 -18.03 6.17
CA CYS A 202 -1.80 -16.98 5.88
C CYS A 202 -2.39 -15.79 5.11
N ARG A 203 -3.59 -15.33 5.49
CA ARG A 203 -4.30 -14.20 4.87
C ARG A 203 -3.65 -12.83 5.12
N GLY A 204 -2.46 -12.81 5.72
CA GLY A 204 -1.75 -11.57 6.08
C GLY A 204 -2.09 -11.04 7.48
N TYR A 205 -2.52 -11.89 8.42
CA TYR A 205 -2.74 -11.50 9.83
C TYR A 205 -1.43 -11.31 10.64
N GLY A 206 -0.30 -11.78 10.11
CA GLY A 206 1.07 -11.43 10.50
C GLY A 206 1.38 -11.47 12.00
N ILE A 207 2.38 -10.69 12.41
CA ILE A 207 2.87 -10.67 13.80
C ILE A 207 2.15 -9.57 14.58
N TYR A 208 1.44 -9.96 15.63
CA TYR A 208 0.82 -9.06 16.59
C TYR A 208 1.71 -8.93 17.83
N ARG A 209 2.32 -7.76 18.01
CA ARG A 209 3.29 -7.49 19.09
C ARG A 209 2.61 -6.84 20.30
N ALA A 210 2.74 -7.46 21.47
CA ALA A 210 2.39 -6.84 22.74
C ALA A 210 3.67 -6.41 23.49
N CYS A 211 3.69 -5.21 24.06
CA CYS A 211 4.86 -4.66 24.76
C CYS A 211 4.55 -4.39 26.24
N ALA A 212 5.41 -4.84 27.15
CA ALA A 212 5.44 -4.33 28.51
C ALA A 212 6.12 -2.96 28.52
N MET A 213 5.47 -1.94 29.07
CA MET A 213 6.00 -0.59 29.11
C MET A 213 5.98 0.00 30.52
N SER A 214 6.98 0.84 30.83
CA SER A 214 7.10 1.53 32.11
C SER A 214 7.31 3.04 31.92
N SER A 215 6.75 3.87 32.82
CA SER A 215 6.95 5.32 32.82
C SER A 215 8.20 5.79 33.60
N SER A 216 8.90 4.89 34.30
CA SER A 216 9.94 5.32 35.24
C SER A 216 11.24 5.77 34.56
N ALA A 217 11.75 6.92 34.99
CA ALA A 217 13.12 7.36 34.70
C ALA A 217 14.20 6.49 35.39
N LEU A 218 13.83 5.66 36.38
CA LEU A 218 14.75 4.80 37.15
C LEU A 218 15.33 3.64 36.33
N LEU A 219 14.65 3.23 35.26
CA LEU A 219 15.14 2.19 34.32
C LEU A 219 16.17 2.69 33.30
N LYS A 220 16.46 4.00 33.25
CA LYS A 220 17.46 4.58 32.33
C LYS A 220 18.91 4.09 32.58
N SER A 221 19.16 3.29 33.62
CA SER A 221 20.51 2.86 34.00
C SER A 221 20.89 1.42 33.60
N HIS A 222 20.01 0.60 33.02
CA HIS A 222 20.28 -0.84 32.82
C HIS A 222 20.00 -1.44 31.43
N SER A 223 19.80 -0.64 30.37
CA SER A 223 19.66 -1.16 28.99
C SER A 223 20.64 -0.56 27.99
N HIS A 224 21.93 -0.48 28.35
CA HIS A 224 23.01 -0.46 27.36
C HIS A 224 23.42 -1.90 27.00
N SER A 225 22.52 -2.65 26.37
CA SER A 225 22.92 -3.85 25.63
C SER A 225 21.91 -4.16 24.51
N ARG A 226 22.23 -3.62 23.33
CA ARG A 226 21.96 -4.17 22.00
C ARG A 226 20.48 -4.42 21.66
N VAL A 227 19.78 -3.34 21.30
CA VAL A 227 18.84 -3.37 20.18
C VAL A 227 19.46 -2.53 19.08
N GLU A 228 19.78 -3.19 17.97
CA GLU A 228 20.21 -2.55 16.73
C GLU A 228 19.01 -1.75 16.18
N GLN A 229 18.83 -0.54 16.69
CA GLN A 229 17.94 0.44 16.08
C GLN A 229 18.56 0.83 14.74
N ALA A 230 17.89 0.44 13.64
CA ALA A 230 18.16 1.03 12.34
C ALA A 230 18.10 2.57 12.47
N PRO A 231 19.08 3.31 11.93
CA PRO A 231 19.23 4.73 12.22
C PRO A 231 18.04 5.51 11.66
N ILE A 232 17.27 6.11 12.58
CA ILE A 232 16.39 7.23 12.25
C ILE A 232 17.33 8.40 11.94
N HIS A 233 17.45 8.74 10.65
CA HIS A 233 18.14 9.95 10.25
C HIS A 233 17.47 11.16 10.92
N ASN A 234 18.20 11.78 11.84
CA ASN A 234 17.93 13.12 12.34
C ASN A 234 18.06 14.11 11.18
N THR A 235 16.94 14.58 10.65
CA THR A 235 16.87 15.84 9.91
C THR A 235 16.10 16.86 10.74
N SER A 236 16.75 17.36 11.78
CA SER A 236 16.35 18.60 12.45
C SER A 236 16.79 19.79 11.61
N SER A 237 16.01 20.13 10.59
CA SER A 237 15.86 21.48 10.02
C SER A 237 14.99 21.45 8.75
N VAL A 238 13.69 21.17 8.89
CA VAL A 238 12.71 21.69 7.93
C VAL A 238 11.57 22.31 8.72
N SER A 239 11.56 23.63 8.61
CA SER A 239 10.57 24.60 9.03
C SER A 239 9.14 24.07 9.00
N THR A 240 8.40 24.45 10.04
CA THR A 240 6.94 24.57 10.08
C THR A 240 6.33 24.99 8.74
N MET A 241 5.87 24.01 7.98
CA MET A 241 4.90 24.18 6.91
C MET A 241 3.91 23.04 7.09
N GLY A 242 2.68 23.37 7.50
CA GLY A 242 1.67 22.38 7.85
C GLY A 242 1.44 21.39 6.71
N SER A 243 2.01 20.19 6.81
CA SER A 243 1.72 19.11 5.89
C SER A 243 0.39 18.49 6.31
N LYS A 244 -0.67 18.90 5.60
CA LYS A 244 -1.81 18.01 5.40
C LYS A 244 -1.23 16.75 4.75
N SER A 245 -1.01 15.69 5.53
CA SER A 245 -0.68 14.38 4.99
C SER A 245 -1.87 13.99 4.11
N PHE A 246 -1.70 14.06 2.78
CA PHE A 246 -2.74 13.65 1.84
C PHE A 246 -3.00 12.16 2.08
N ASP A 247 -4.26 11.82 2.35
CA ASP A 247 -4.74 10.46 2.54
C ASP A 247 -4.38 9.59 1.31
N VAL A 248 -3.85 8.38 1.51
CA VAL A 248 -3.43 7.47 0.41
C VAL A 248 -4.61 7.18 -0.52
N ALA A 249 -5.81 7.13 0.04
CA ALA A 249 -7.06 7.08 -0.70
C ALA A 249 -7.19 8.21 -1.75
N GLN A 250 -6.96 9.46 -1.33
CA GLN A 250 -7.07 10.63 -2.20
C GLN A 250 -5.98 10.63 -3.26
N GLN A 251 -4.74 10.28 -2.89
CA GLN A 251 -3.64 10.14 -3.85
C GLN A 251 -3.98 9.09 -4.92
N THR A 252 -4.55 7.96 -4.50
CA THR A 252 -4.92 6.86 -5.39
C THR A 252 -5.91 7.29 -6.46
N VAL A 253 -6.97 8.01 -6.06
CA VAL A 253 -7.98 8.51 -7.00
C VAL A 253 -7.39 9.54 -7.96
N VAL A 254 -6.63 10.51 -7.45
CA VAL A 254 -6.07 11.60 -8.28
C VAL A 254 -5.08 11.06 -9.30
N PHE A 255 -4.09 10.28 -8.88
CA PHE A 255 -3.06 9.76 -9.78
C PHE A 255 -3.63 8.79 -10.80
N SER A 256 -4.50 7.87 -10.38
CA SER A 256 -5.13 6.91 -11.30
C SER A 256 -5.96 7.63 -12.36
N SER A 257 -6.69 8.69 -12.00
CA SER A 257 -7.49 9.48 -12.95
C SER A 257 -6.61 10.21 -13.97
N VAL A 258 -5.55 10.88 -13.52
CA VAL A 258 -4.62 11.62 -14.40
C VAL A 258 -3.92 10.66 -15.37
N PHE A 259 -3.37 9.55 -14.89
CA PHE A 259 -2.69 8.58 -15.74
C PHE A 259 -3.66 7.88 -16.70
N THR A 260 -4.92 7.69 -16.32
CA THR A 260 -5.94 7.13 -17.22
C THR A 260 -6.21 8.08 -18.38
N LEU A 261 -6.34 9.38 -18.13
CA LEU A 261 -6.49 10.38 -19.20
C LEU A 261 -5.28 10.42 -20.13
N LEU A 262 -4.07 10.36 -19.57
CA LEU A 262 -2.84 10.28 -20.36
C LEU A 262 -2.77 9.00 -21.20
N ALA A 263 -3.18 7.86 -20.65
CA ALA A 263 -3.23 6.59 -21.38
C ALA A 263 -4.26 6.62 -22.51
N ILE A 264 -5.46 7.19 -22.28
CA ILE A 264 -6.48 7.39 -23.32
C ILE A 264 -5.93 8.25 -24.46
N LEU A 265 -5.33 9.39 -24.13
CA LEU A 265 -4.76 10.29 -25.13
C LEU A 265 -3.63 9.59 -25.91
N SER A 266 -2.75 8.90 -25.20
CA SER A 266 -1.63 8.16 -25.78
C SER A 266 -2.09 7.10 -26.77
N LEU A 267 -3.04 6.24 -26.36
CA LEU A 267 -3.59 5.19 -27.22
C LEU A 267 -4.37 5.76 -28.40
N SER A 268 -5.10 6.86 -28.20
CA SER A 268 -5.84 7.54 -29.27
C SER A 268 -4.89 8.09 -30.34
N VAL A 269 -3.80 8.74 -29.93
CA VAL A 269 -2.77 9.24 -30.85
C VAL A 269 -2.07 8.06 -31.53
N HIS A 270 -1.78 6.97 -30.82
CA HIS A 270 -1.15 5.78 -31.39
C HIS A 270 -1.98 5.19 -32.54
N ILE A 271 -3.28 4.98 -32.31
CA ILE A 271 -4.22 4.48 -33.32
C ILE A 271 -4.36 5.50 -34.47
N MET A 272 -4.49 6.79 -34.15
CA MET A 272 -4.61 7.85 -35.16
C MET A 272 -3.38 7.90 -36.09
N VAL A 273 -2.18 7.83 -35.54
CA VAL A 273 -0.93 7.84 -36.31
C VAL A 273 -0.88 6.64 -37.25
N ARG A 274 -1.22 5.43 -36.76
CA ARG A 274 -1.18 4.22 -37.59
C ARG A 274 -2.23 4.23 -38.70
N LEU A 275 -3.47 4.60 -38.40
CA LEU A 275 -4.57 4.57 -39.37
C LEU A 275 -4.52 5.73 -40.37
N PHE A 276 -4.25 6.96 -39.93
CA PHE A 276 -4.40 8.15 -40.76
C PHE A 276 -3.07 8.69 -41.31
N LEU A 277 -2.00 8.71 -40.50
CA LEU A 277 -0.71 9.26 -40.93
C LEU A 277 0.13 8.22 -41.70
N LEU A 278 0.28 7.03 -41.14
CA LEU A 278 1.07 5.94 -41.73
C LEU A 278 0.25 5.06 -42.69
N ARG A 279 -1.08 5.05 -42.56
CA ARG A 279 -2.03 4.26 -43.36
C ARG A 279 -1.70 2.76 -43.36
N THR A 280 -1.27 2.25 -42.21
CA THR A 280 -0.93 0.85 -41.98
C THR A 280 -2.08 0.12 -41.29
N ARG A 281 -2.20 -1.19 -41.53
CA ARG A 281 -3.12 -2.05 -40.76
C ARG A 281 -2.64 -2.15 -39.32
N LEU A 282 -3.60 -2.25 -38.38
CA LEU A 282 -3.29 -2.50 -36.97
C LEU A 282 -2.68 -3.90 -36.81
N GLY A 283 -1.54 -3.96 -36.15
CA GLY A 283 -0.82 -5.19 -35.84
C GLY A 283 -1.38 -5.90 -34.61
N PHE A 284 -0.88 -7.11 -34.35
CA PHE A 284 -1.24 -7.84 -33.13
C PHE A 284 -0.77 -7.12 -31.86
N ASP A 285 0.36 -6.39 -31.92
CA ASP A 285 0.85 -5.50 -30.87
C ASP A 285 -0.19 -4.44 -30.47
N ASP A 286 -0.87 -3.85 -31.46
CA ASP A 286 -1.89 -2.82 -31.23
C ASP A 286 -3.10 -3.39 -30.50
N TRP A 287 -3.58 -4.57 -30.94
CA TRP A 287 -4.74 -5.23 -30.33
C TRP A 287 -4.46 -5.69 -28.90
N LEU A 288 -3.27 -6.24 -28.63
CA LEU A 288 -2.87 -6.62 -27.28
C LEU A 288 -2.78 -5.42 -26.35
N THR A 289 -2.25 -4.29 -26.85
CA THR A 289 -2.16 -3.04 -26.08
C THR A 289 -3.56 -2.48 -25.78
N ALA A 290 -4.47 -2.51 -26.76
CA ALA A 290 -5.85 -2.09 -26.57
C ALA A 290 -6.61 -3.00 -25.58
N ALA A 291 -6.42 -4.32 -25.66
CA ALA A 291 -6.98 -5.27 -24.71
C ALA A 291 -6.43 -5.05 -23.30
N ALA A 292 -5.12 -4.83 -23.16
CA ALA A 292 -4.49 -4.49 -21.89
C ALA A 292 -5.06 -3.19 -21.31
N PHE A 293 -5.31 -2.18 -22.14
CA PHE A 293 -5.94 -0.93 -21.71
C PHE A 293 -7.36 -1.14 -21.18
N VAL A 294 -8.18 -1.96 -21.85
CA VAL A 294 -9.54 -2.28 -21.34
C VAL A 294 -9.48 -2.95 -19.97
N ILE A 295 -8.57 -3.92 -19.78
CA ILE A 295 -8.40 -4.59 -18.48
C ILE A 295 -7.84 -3.61 -17.44
N ALA A 296 -6.93 -2.71 -17.82
CA ALA A 296 -6.41 -1.68 -16.93
C ALA A 296 -7.51 -0.69 -16.48
N LEU A 297 -8.50 -0.38 -17.31
CA LEU A 297 -9.66 0.39 -16.88
C LEU A 297 -10.48 -0.35 -15.81
N VAL A 298 -10.62 -1.68 -15.93
CA VAL A 298 -11.27 -2.50 -14.90
C VAL A 298 -10.44 -2.50 -13.61
N LEU A 299 -9.11 -2.61 -13.71
CA LEU A 299 -8.20 -2.50 -12.56
C LEU A 299 -8.34 -1.15 -11.85
N VAL A 300 -8.34 -0.05 -12.60
CA VAL A 300 -8.53 1.31 -12.06
C VAL A 300 -9.90 1.45 -11.40
N ALA A 301 -10.96 0.98 -12.06
CA ALA A 301 -12.32 1.03 -11.51
C ALA A 301 -12.43 0.22 -10.20
N GLN A 302 -11.85 -0.98 -10.16
CA GLN A 302 -11.82 -1.81 -8.95
C GLN A 302 -10.99 -1.14 -7.84
N THR A 303 -9.85 -0.53 -8.16
CA THR A 303 -9.03 0.20 -7.17
C THR A 303 -9.77 1.41 -6.60
N ILE A 304 -10.48 2.18 -7.43
CA ILE A 304 -11.31 3.29 -6.98
C ILE A 304 -12.48 2.79 -6.13
N TRP A 305 -13.13 1.69 -6.54
CA TRP A 305 -14.19 1.06 -5.75
C TRP A 305 -13.69 0.62 -4.37
N ALA A 306 -12.53 0.00 -4.32
CA ALA A 306 -11.92 -0.47 -3.10
C ALA A 306 -11.62 0.69 -2.12
N VAL A 307 -11.09 1.79 -2.63
CA VAL A 307 -10.84 2.99 -1.80
C VAL A 307 -12.14 3.66 -1.34
N THR A 308 -13.14 3.78 -2.21
CA THR A 308 -14.36 4.58 -1.93
C THR A 308 -15.41 3.83 -1.12
N ASN A 309 -15.64 2.54 -1.44
CA ASN A 309 -16.73 1.74 -0.86
C ASN A 309 -16.25 0.77 0.22
N GLU A 310 -15.04 0.23 0.08
CA GLU A 310 -14.45 -0.68 1.08
C GLU A 310 -13.61 0.08 2.12
N ARG A 311 -13.42 1.40 1.94
CA ARG A 311 -12.58 2.28 2.77
C ARG A 311 -11.12 1.84 2.83
N GLN A 312 -10.61 1.22 1.76
CA GLN A 312 -9.19 0.91 1.63
C GLN A 312 -8.35 2.20 1.65
N GLY A 313 -7.22 2.19 2.36
CA GLY A 313 -6.37 3.38 2.57
C GLY A 313 -6.56 4.07 3.91
N GLN A 314 -7.60 3.71 4.69
CA GLN A 314 -7.72 4.12 6.09
C GLN A 314 -7.10 3.08 7.02
N HIS A 315 -6.49 3.52 8.12
CA HIS A 315 -5.98 2.61 9.14
C HIS A 315 -7.12 1.74 9.70
N VAL A 316 -6.85 0.46 9.93
CA VAL A 316 -7.88 -0.54 10.31
C VAL A 316 -8.69 -0.09 11.53
N ALA A 317 -8.04 0.61 12.47
CA ALA A 317 -8.66 1.19 13.66
C ALA A 317 -9.88 2.11 13.39
N SER A 318 -9.97 2.70 12.19
CA SER A 318 -11.02 3.67 11.84
C SER A 318 -12.22 3.08 11.09
N ILE A 319 -12.17 1.80 10.67
CA ILE A 319 -13.15 1.20 9.74
C ILE A 319 -14.03 0.18 10.46
N ILE A 320 -15.02 0.58 11.27
CA ILE A 320 -15.84 -0.42 12.01
C ILE A 320 -17.35 -0.16 11.96
N PRO A 321 -18.11 -1.04 11.30
CA PRO A 321 -19.53 -1.26 11.50
C PRO A 321 -19.81 -2.49 12.37
N ALA A 322 -21.07 -2.67 12.76
CA ALA A 322 -21.56 -3.77 13.58
C ALA A 322 -21.19 -5.18 13.03
N GLN A 323 -21.06 -6.17 13.93
CA GLN A 323 -20.49 -7.51 13.70
C GLN A 323 -20.98 -8.27 12.44
N PHE A 324 -22.26 -8.13 12.05
CA PHE A 324 -22.80 -8.83 10.86
C PHE A 324 -22.40 -8.16 9.53
N GLU A 325 -22.22 -6.85 9.51
CA GLU A 325 -21.69 -6.17 8.32
C GLU A 325 -20.19 -6.44 8.12
N LEU A 326 -19.48 -6.73 9.21
CA LEU A 326 -18.03 -6.91 9.19
C LEU A 326 -17.62 -8.16 8.41
N ILE A 327 -18.28 -9.30 8.63
CA ILE A 327 -17.97 -10.55 7.91
C ILE A 327 -18.22 -10.39 6.40
N ALA A 328 -19.35 -9.77 6.02
CA ALA A 328 -19.66 -9.50 4.63
C ALA A 328 -18.63 -8.55 3.99
N LYS A 329 -18.21 -7.50 4.69
CA LYS A 329 -17.19 -6.55 4.24
C LYS A 329 -15.81 -7.20 4.10
N ILE A 330 -15.42 -8.07 5.03
CA ILE A 330 -14.16 -8.85 4.95
C ILE A 330 -14.19 -9.81 3.75
N CYS A 331 -15.31 -10.50 3.51
CA CYS A 331 -15.45 -11.36 2.34
C CYS A 331 -15.33 -10.58 1.02
N ILE A 332 -15.93 -9.38 0.96
CA ILE A 332 -15.83 -8.50 -0.22
C ILE A 332 -14.39 -8.03 -0.39
N TYR A 333 -13.74 -7.60 0.69
CA TYR A 333 -12.34 -7.17 0.70
C TYR A 333 -11.40 -8.23 0.11
N PHE A 334 -11.43 -9.47 0.63
CA PHE A 334 -10.55 -10.53 0.13
C PHE A 334 -10.86 -10.94 -1.31
N LYS A 335 -12.13 -10.88 -1.74
CA LYS A 335 -12.48 -11.06 -3.16
C LYS A 335 -11.90 -9.95 -4.02
N SER A 336 -12.02 -8.70 -3.57
CA SER A 336 -11.49 -7.50 -4.25
C SER A 336 -9.97 -7.62 -4.42
N LEU A 337 -9.26 -8.08 -3.38
CA LEU A 337 -7.82 -8.32 -3.40
C LEU A 337 -7.42 -9.37 -4.44
N LEU A 338 -8.08 -10.52 -4.47
CA LEU A 338 -7.77 -11.56 -5.46
C LEU A 338 -8.04 -11.09 -6.90
N VAL A 339 -9.16 -10.39 -7.11
CA VAL A 339 -9.49 -9.81 -8.42
C VAL A 339 -8.46 -8.78 -8.84
N HIS A 340 -7.99 -7.94 -7.92
CA HIS A 340 -6.97 -6.94 -8.18
C HIS A 340 -5.65 -7.58 -8.66
N GLU A 341 -5.16 -8.61 -7.97
CA GLU A 341 -3.93 -9.32 -8.34
C GLU A 341 -4.03 -9.96 -9.73
N GLU A 342 -5.18 -10.57 -10.06
CA GLU A 342 -5.40 -11.19 -11.37
C GLU A 342 -5.48 -10.15 -12.49
N LEU A 343 -6.19 -9.04 -12.27
CA LEU A 343 -6.27 -7.96 -13.26
C LEU A 343 -4.89 -7.36 -13.53
N TRP A 344 -4.09 -7.12 -12.48
CA TRP A 344 -2.71 -6.67 -12.59
C TRP A 344 -1.85 -7.65 -13.41
N ALA A 345 -1.91 -8.94 -13.09
CA ALA A 345 -1.16 -9.97 -13.79
C ALA A 345 -1.54 -10.07 -15.28
N LEU A 346 -2.84 -9.96 -15.61
CA LEU A 346 -3.35 -9.98 -16.98
C LEU A 346 -2.86 -8.78 -17.80
N VAL A 347 -2.91 -7.57 -17.24
CA VAL A 347 -2.41 -6.36 -17.91
C VAL A 347 -0.93 -6.51 -18.25
N ASN A 348 -0.10 -6.89 -17.27
CA ASN A 348 1.34 -7.06 -17.49
C ASN A 348 1.64 -8.17 -18.50
N SER A 349 0.89 -9.28 -18.45
CA SER A 349 1.06 -10.37 -19.42
C SER A 349 0.80 -9.89 -20.84
N LEU A 350 -0.31 -9.18 -21.08
CA LEU A 350 -0.64 -8.65 -22.41
C LEU A 350 0.38 -7.60 -22.89
N ILE A 351 0.84 -6.71 -22.01
CA ILE A 351 1.85 -5.71 -22.37
C ILE A 351 3.20 -6.36 -22.67
N ARG A 352 3.63 -7.37 -21.91
CA ARG A 352 4.86 -8.13 -22.22
C ARG A 352 4.79 -8.76 -23.61
N LEU A 353 3.65 -9.35 -23.97
CA LEU A 353 3.44 -9.92 -25.31
C LEU A 353 3.47 -8.84 -26.41
N SER A 354 2.78 -7.71 -26.19
CA SER A 354 2.82 -6.56 -27.11
C SER A 354 4.25 -6.03 -27.33
N ALA A 355 5.00 -5.84 -26.24
CA ALA A 355 6.38 -5.37 -26.27
C ALA A 355 7.30 -6.35 -27.01
N LEU A 356 7.17 -7.65 -26.76
CA LEU A 356 7.96 -8.69 -27.43
C LEU A 356 7.67 -8.79 -28.92
N ILE A 357 6.41 -8.65 -29.34
CA ILE A 357 6.03 -8.59 -30.76
C ILE A 357 6.64 -7.34 -31.40
N THR A 358 6.58 -6.19 -30.72
CA THR A 358 7.18 -4.93 -31.19
C THR A 358 8.69 -5.06 -31.34
N ILE A 359 9.40 -5.60 -30.35
CA ILE A 359 10.84 -5.86 -30.39
C ILE A 359 11.19 -6.83 -31.53
N LYS A 360 10.40 -7.89 -31.71
CA LYS A 360 10.59 -8.85 -32.81
C LYS A 360 10.39 -8.20 -34.18
N ASN A 361 9.43 -7.29 -34.32
CA ASN A 361 9.20 -6.56 -35.57
C ASN A 361 10.34 -5.60 -35.89
N ILE A 362 10.96 -4.97 -34.88
CA ILE A 362 12.06 -4.00 -35.05
C ILE A 362 13.41 -4.72 -35.25
N PHE A 363 13.78 -5.61 -34.33
CA PHE A 363 15.12 -6.21 -34.27
C PHE A 363 15.18 -7.64 -34.81
N GLY A 364 14.03 -8.26 -35.11
CA GLY A 364 13.94 -9.65 -35.56
C GLY A 364 14.48 -9.90 -36.97
N VAL A 365 14.98 -8.87 -37.67
CA VAL A 365 15.82 -9.05 -38.87
C VAL A 365 17.05 -9.90 -38.53
N ILE A 366 17.63 -9.72 -37.33
CA ILE A 366 18.77 -10.49 -36.87
C ILE A 366 18.27 -11.76 -36.17
N ARG A 367 18.72 -12.94 -36.65
CA ARG A 367 18.26 -14.26 -36.18
C ARG A 367 18.38 -14.42 -34.66
N LYS A 368 19.46 -13.92 -34.05
CA LYS A 368 19.69 -14.00 -32.60
C LYS A 368 18.56 -13.34 -31.79
N TYR A 369 18.14 -12.13 -32.15
CA TYR A 369 17.08 -11.41 -31.47
C TYR A 369 15.70 -12.02 -31.74
N ARG A 370 15.48 -12.56 -32.95
CA ARG A 370 14.24 -13.28 -33.27
C ARG A 370 14.05 -14.53 -32.40
N ILE A 371 15.08 -15.36 -32.27
CA ILE A 371 15.03 -16.57 -31.42
C ILE A 371 14.80 -16.16 -29.97
N TRP A 372 15.57 -15.19 -29.49
CA TRP A 372 15.47 -14.69 -28.13
C TRP A 372 14.06 -14.17 -27.81
N SER A 373 13.47 -13.33 -28.68
CA SER A 373 12.10 -12.82 -28.47
C SER A 373 11.06 -13.94 -28.48
N ASN A 374 11.21 -14.98 -29.31
CA ASN A 374 10.30 -16.12 -29.30
C ASN A 374 10.39 -16.93 -27.99
N VAL A 375 11.61 -17.13 -27.46
CA VAL A 375 11.82 -17.83 -26.18
C VAL A 375 11.20 -17.06 -25.03
N VAL A 376 11.50 -15.76 -24.91
CA VAL A 376 10.94 -14.93 -23.83
C VAL A 376 9.43 -14.79 -23.98
N MET A 377 8.88 -14.78 -25.19
CA MET A 377 7.43 -14.79 -25.41
C MET A 377 6.79 -16.09 -24.90
N ALA A 378 7.41 -17.25 -25.14
CA ALA A 378 6.91 -18.51 -24.58
C ALA A 378 6.96 -18.52 -23.05
N LEU A 379 8.04 -17.99 -22.45
CA LEU A 379 8.16 -17.84 -21.00
C LEU A 379 7.11 -16.90 -20.41
N SER A 380 6.84 -15.77 -21.07
CA SER A 380 5.79 -14.82 -20.65
C SER A 380 4.39 -15.42 -20.71
N ILE A 381 4.09 -16.24 -21.73
CA ILE A 381 2.81 -16.97 -21.80
C ILE A 381 2.71 -17.99 -20.66
N ALA A 382 3.77 -18.77 -20.43
CA ALA A 382 3.80 -19.75 -19.35
C ALA A 382 3.67 -19.09 -17.97
N HIS A 383 4.32 -17.94 -17.76
CA HIS A 383 4.19 -17.13 -16.55
C HIS A 383 2.76 -16.65 -16.35
N GLY A 384 2.15 -16.00 -17.36
CA GLY A 384 0.77 -15.53 -17.26
C GLY A 384 -0.26 -16.66 -17.02
N LEU A 385 -0.04 -17.84 -17.59
CA LEU A 385 -0.88 -19.01 -17.28
C LEU A 385 -0.65 -19.50 -15.84
N SER A 386 0.60 -19.51 -15.38
CA SER A 386 0.95 -19.88 -14.01
C SER A 386 0.32 -18.94 -12.99
N THR A 387 0.28 -17.62 -13.23
CA THR A 387 -0.33 -16.67 -12.29
C THR A 387 -1.81 -16.94 -12.11
N ILE A 388 -2.54 -17.12 -13.23
CA ILE A 388 -3.98 -17.44 -13.21
C ILE A 388 -4.25 -18.74 -12.44
N LEU A 389 -3.41 -19.76 -12.65
CA LEU A 389 -3.54 -21.04 -11.93
C LEU A 389 -3.26 -20.89 -10.43
N VAL A 390 -2.27 -20.10 -10.05
CA VAL A 390 -1.96 -19.83 -8.64
C VAL A 390 -3.10 -19.07 -7.97
N GLY A 391 -3.66 -18.04 -8.60
CA GLY A 391 -4.82 -17.33 -8.06
C GLY A 391 -6.07 -18.22 -7.94
N ALA A 392 -6.36 -19.03 -8.95
CA ALA A 392 -7.49 -19.95 -8.93
C ALA A 392 -7.34 -21.08 -7.87
N LEU A 393 -6.09 -21.46 -7.56
CA LEU A 393 -5.77 -22.55 -6.62
C LEU A 393 -5.13 -22.06 -5.32
N VAL A 394 -5.23 -20.76 -5.02
CA VAL A 394 -4.65 -20.14 -3.82
C VAL A 394 -5.15 -20.81 -2.54
N CYS A 395 -6.41 -21.24 -2.55
CA CYS A 395 -7.01 -22.09 -1.53
C CYS A 395 -7.77 -23.24 -2.18
N ARG A 396 -7.84 -24.37 -1.47
CA ARG A 396 -8.61 -25.54 -1.86
C ARG A 396 -9.63 -25.84 -0.77
N PRO A 397 -10.95 -25.61 -1.00
CA PRO A 397 -11.55 -24.93 -2.16
C PRO A 397 -11.33 -23.40 -2.20
N LEU A 398 -11.48 -22.76 -3.37
CA LEU A 398 -11.19 -21.32 -3.57
C LEU A 398 -12.03 -20.41 -2.66
N ASN A 399 -13.26 -20.79 -2.31
CA ASN A 399 -14.08 -20.01 -1.38
C ASN A 399 -13.47 -19.88 0.02
N ALA A 400 -12.58 -20.80 0.42
CA ALA A 400 -11.82 -20.66 1.65
C ALA A 400 -10.80 -19.50 1.63
N ALA A 401 -10.54 -18.87 0.47
CA ALA A 401 -9.70 -17.68 0.39
C ALA A 401 -10.41 -16.42 0.91
N PHE A 402 -11.73 -16.32 0.73
CA PHE A 402 -12.49 -15.13 1.09
C PHE A 402 -13.57 -15.34 2.15
N ASP A 403 -14.04 -16.57 2.38
CA ASP A 403 -15.00 -16.88 3.44
C ASP A 403 -14.25 -17.32 4.71
N PRO A 404 -14.36 -16.58 5.83
CA PRO A 404 -13.76 -16.99 7.11
C PRO A 404 -14.29 -18.33 7.62
N ASN A 405 -15.56 -18.64 7.35
CA ASN A 405 -16.24 -19.82 7.88
C ASN A 405 -16.02 -21.08 7.02
N ALA A 406 -15.55 -20.91 5.77
CA ALA A 406 -15.24 -22.03 4.90
C ALA A 406 -13.99 -22.78 5.39
N LYS A 407 -14.05 -24.10 5.42
CA LYS A 407 -12.90 -24.97 5.69
C LYS A 407 -12.12 -25.20 4.40
N GLY A 408 -10.80 -25.00 4.44
CA GLY A 408 -9.93 -25.26 3.31
C GLY A 408 -8.46 -25.08 3.68
N VAL A 409 -7.59 -25.56 2.79
CA VAL A 409 -6.13 -25.39 2.91
C VAL A 409 -5.69 -24.35 1.89
N CYS A 410 -4.94 -23.35 2.33
CA CYS A 410 -4.39 -22.30 1.48
C CYS A 410 -2.87 -22.39 1.42
N ILE A 411 -2.30 -21.95 0.31
CA ILE A 411 -0.85 -21.71 0.21
C ILE A 411 -0.50 -20.37 0.86
N ASN A 412 0.78 -20.16 1.18
CA ASN A 412 1.23 -18.86 1.67
C ASN A 412 1.05 -17.80 0.57
N GLN A 413 0.05 -16.93 0.74
CA GLN A 413 -0.38 -15.97 -0.28
C GLN A 413 0.71 -14.93 -0.57
N ILE A 414 1.27 -14.32 0.48
CA ILE A 414 2.31 -13.29 0.35
C ILE A 414 3.54 -13.87 -0.37
N ALA A 415 4.02 -15.04 0.06
CA ALA A 415 5.17 -15.69 -0.57
C ALA A 415 4.90 -16.03 -2.04
N SER A 416 3.69 -16.47 -2.36
CA SER A 416 3.29 -16.80 -3.73
C SER A 416 3.24 -15.56 -4.62
N PHE A 417 2.67 -14.45 -4.13
CA PHE A 417 2.60 -13.19 -4.88
C PHE A 417 3.99 -12.57 -5.06
N VAL A 418 4.83 -12.57 -4.02
CA VAL A 418 6.23 -12.14 -4.14
C VAL A 418 6.98 -12.96 -5.20
N ALA A 419 6.81 -14.28 -5.22
CA ALA A 419 7.46 -15.13 -6.21
C ALA A 419 6.97 -14.85 -7.64
N ILE A 420 5.67 -14.64 -7.82
CA ILE A 420 5.06 -14.25 -9.10
C ILE A 420 5.62 -12.91 -9.59
N GLU A 421 5.70 -11.92 -8.72
CA GLU A 421 6.18 -10.58 -9.06
C GLU A 421 7.69 -10.58 -9.32
N ALA A 422 8.49 -11.31 -8.54
CA ALA A 422 9.92 -11.43 -8.75
C ALA A 422 10.26 -12.14 -10.08
N THR A 423 9.53 -13.20 -10.41
CA THR A 423 9.69 -13.88 -11.71
C THR A 423 9.20 -13.01 -12.88
N GLY A 424 8.12 -12.25 -12.68
CA GLY A 424 7.65 -11.26 -13.64
C GLY A 424 8.68 -10.16 -13.90
N LEU A 425 9.27 -9.61 -12.84
CA LEU A 425 10.33 -8.61 -12.92
C LEU A 425 11.55 -9.13 -13.69
N ALA A 426 11.93 -10.40 -13.48
CA ALA A 426 13.00 -11.03 -14.24
C ALA A 426 12.68 -11.08 -15.75
N LEU A 427 11.43 -11.37 -16.14
CA LEU A 427 11.00 -11.31 -17.54
C LEU A 427 11.05 -9.88 -18.10
N ASP A 428 10.66 -8.87 -17.31
CA ASP A 428 10.73 -7.47 -17.73
C ASP A 428 12.18 -7.02 -17.98
N LEU A 429 13.11 -7.43 -17.11
CA LEU A 429 14.55 -7.19 -17.31
C LEU A 429 15.10 -7.88 -18.56
N LEU A 430 14.65 -9.11 -18.82
CA LEU A 430 14.99 -9.79 -20.07
C LEU A 430 14.49 -8.94 -21.25
N ILE A 431 13.21 -8.57 -21.30
CA ILE A 431 12.61 -7.75 -22.37
C ILE A 431 13.42 -6.47 -22.61
N LEU A 432 13.82 -5.78 -21.55
CA LEU A 432 14.59 -4.53 -21.62
C LEU A 432 16.03 -4.73 -22.13
N ALA A 433 16.60 -5.94 -21.99
CA ALA A 433 17.96 -6.22 -22.42
C ALA A 433 18.17 -6.08 -23.94
N VAL A 434 17.17 -6.40 -24.77
CA VAL A 434 17.33 -6.32 -26.24
C VAL A 434 17.56 -4.89 -26.72
N PRO A 435 16.66 -3.91 -26.45
CA PRO A 435 16.92 -2.55 -26.88
C PRO A 435 18.18 -1.98 -26.23
N PHE A 436 18.49 -2.34 -24.98
CA PHE A 436 19.72 -1.89 -24.32
C PHE A 436 21.00 -2.37 -25.03
N LEU A 437 21.03 -3.63 -25.50
CA LEU A 437 22.19 -4.21 -26.19
C LEU A 437 22.24 -3.85 -27.69
N ALA A 438 21.08 -3.72 -28.35
CA ALA A 438 21.01 -3.52 -29.80
C ALA A 438 21.17 -2.04 -30.21
N VAL A 439 20.65 -1.10 -29.42
CA VAL A 439 20.62 0.33 -29.78
C VAL A 439 22.02 0.97 -29.87
N PRO A 440 22.98 0.69 -28.97
CA PRO A 440 24.33 1.27 -29.08
C PRO A 440 25.09 0.84 -30.34
N GLN A 441 24.75 -0.33 -30.89
CA GLN A 441 25.39 -0.89 -32.09
C GLN A 441 24.81 -0.34 -33.39
N LEU A 442 23.67 0.36 -33.33
CA LEU A 442 22.98 0.86 -34.52
C LEU A 442 23.35 2.33 -34.79
N GLN A 443 23.88 2.60 -35.99
CA GLN A 443 24.20 3.95 -36.46
C GLN A 443 22.91 4.71 -36.79
N MET A 444 22.32 5.37 -35.78
CA MET A 444 21.14 6.21 -35.94
C MET A 444 21.48 7.70 -35.82
N PRO A 445 20.81 8.59 -36.60
CA PRO A 445 20.91 10.04 -36.42
C PRO A 445 20.45 10.46 -35.01
N ARG A 446 21.07 11.52 -34.46
CA ARG A 446 20.90 11.93 -33.05
C ARG A 446 19.43 12.12 -32.63
N SER A 447 18.56 12.59 -33.53
CA SER A 447 17.13 12.76 -33.27
C SER A 447 16.38 11.45 -33.01
N SER A 448 16.61 10.41 -33.83
CA SER A 448 16.06 9.06 -33.63
C SER A 448 16.65 8.36 -32.40
N LYS A 449 17.93 8.64 -32.11
CA LYS A 449 18.62 8.10 -30.93
C LYS A 449 17.99 8.61 -29.63
N CYS A 450 17.67 9.90 -29.54
CA CYS A 450 16.98 10.48 -28.38
C CYS A 450 15.61 9.84 -28.13
N ILE A 451 14.81 9.62 -29.18
CA ILE A 451 13.49 9.00 -29.03
C ILE A 451 13.61 7.55 -28.56
N THR A 452 14.60 6.81 -29.06
CA THR A 452 14.85 5.43 -28.65
C THR A 452 15.30 5.35 -27.18
N ILE A 453 16.15 6.28 -26.72
CA ILE A 453 16.54 6.40 -25.32
C ILE A 453 15.31 6.71 -24.44
N PHE A 454 14.41 7.57 -24.91
CA PHE A 454 13.18 7.89 -24.19
C PHE A 454 12.27 6.66 -24.02
N VAL A 455 12.05 5.87 -25.08
CA VAL A 455 11.31 4.60 -25.01
C VAL A 455 11.94 3.65 -23.97
N LEU A 456 13.27 3.52 -24.00
CA LEU A 456 14.01 2.67 -23.08
C LEU A 456 13.86 3.13 -21.62
N SER A 457 13.88 4.46 -21.40
CA SER A 457 13.71 5.04 -20.07
C SER A 457 12.31 4.80 -19.49
N ALA A 458 11.27 4.82 -20.33
CA ALA A 458 9.90 4.51 -19.91
C ALA A 458 9.78 3.04 -19.44
N GLY A 459 10.43 2.10 -20.15
CA GLY A 459 10.50 0.71 -19.73
C GLY A 459 11.26 0.49 -18.41
N ALA A 460 12.34 1.24 -18.20
CA ALA A 460 13.07 1.24 -16.92
C ALA A 460 12.21 1.79 -15.76
N LEU A 461 11.43 2.84 -16.00
CA LEU A 461 10.52 3.40 -14.99
C LEU A 461 9.46 2.38 -14.55
N VAL A 462 8.84 1.66 -15.49
CA VAL A 462 7.89 0.59 -15.17
C VAL A 462 8.55 -0.49 -14.31
N THR A 463 9.78 -0.90 -14.65
CA THR A 463 10.56 -1.89 -13.90
C THR A 463 10.80 -1.44 -12.46
N ILE A 464 11.07 -0.14 -12.24
CA ILE A 464 11.23 0.44 -10.90
C ILE A 464 9.91 0.39 -10.12
N ILE A 465 8.78 0.73 -10.74
CA ILE A 465 7.46 0.66 -10.10
C ILE A 465 7.16 -0.77 -9.64
N THR A 466 7.44 -1.78 -10.47
CA THR A 466 7.30 -3.20 -10.09
C THR A 466 8.22 -3.57 -8.93
N GLY A 467 9.46 -3.06 -8.91
CA GLY A 467 10.38 -3.25 -7.77
C GLY A 467 9.87 -2.64 -6.47
N LEU A 468 9.30 -1.42 -6.53
CA LEU A 468 8.65 -0.78 -5.39
C LEU A 468 7.45 -1.59 -4.88
N ARG A 469 6.67 -2.18 -5.81
CA ARG A 469 5.55 -3.05 -5.47
C ARG A 469 6.00 -4.32 -4.74
N ILE A 470 7.09 -4.95 -5.17
CA ILE A 470 7.70 -6.10 -4.47
C ILE A 470 8.17 -5.70 -3.06
N ALA A 471 8.81 -4.53 -2.93
CA ALA A 471 9.24 -4.01 -1.64
C ALA A 471 8.05 -3.73 -0.70
N ALA A 472 6.96 -3.20 -1.25
CA ALA A 472 5.71 -2.99 -0.53
C ALA A 472 5.07 -4.32 -0.10
N LEU A 473 5.01 -5.32 -0.98
CA LEU A 473 4.50 -6.67 -0.66
C LEU A 473 5.25 -7.34 0.49
N HIS A 474 6.57 -7.18 0.55
CA HIS A 474 7.39 -7.69 1.67
C HIS A 474 7.16 -6.95 2.98
N ARG A 475 6.72 -5.69 2.91
CA ARG A 475 6.47 -4.85 4.08
C ARG A 475 5.02 -4.83 4.52
N VAL A 476 4.14 -5.60 3.85
CA VAL A 476 2.73 -5.71 4.23
C VAL A 476 2.67 -6.09 5.70
N ASN A 477 2.17 -5.15 6.49
CA ASN A 477 2.00 -5.28 7.91
C ASN A 477 0.57 -5.73 8.16
N SER A 478 0.43 -6.75 8.99
CA SER A 478 -0.88 -7.31 9.28
C SER A 478 -1.81 -6.40 10.08
N LEU A 479 -1.23 -5.41 10.73
CA LEU A 479 -1.95 -4.43 11.53
C LEU A 479 -2.70 -3.41 10.67
N ASP A 480 -2.19 -3.13 9.46
CA ASP A 480 -2.70 -2.09 8.56
C ASP A 480 -2.79 -2.58 7.11
N VAL A 481 -3.19 -3.84 6.92
CA VAL A 481 -3.38 -4.48 5.61
C VAL A 481 -4.25 -3.63 4.66
N THR A 482 -5.24 -2.91 5.22
CA THR A 482 -6.12 -2.01 4.45
C THR A 482 -5.40 -0.79 3.89
N TYR A 483 -4.40 -0.26 4.61
CA TYR A 483 -3.57 0.86 4.16
C TYR A 483 -2.54 0.37 3.13
N ASP A 484 -1.85 -0.73 3.45
CA ASP A 484 -0.83 -1.32 2.58
C ASP A 484 -1.44 -1.77 1.24
N GLN A 485 -2.65 -2.31 1.25
CA GLN A 485 -3.34 -2.71 0.03
C GLN A 485 -3.69 -1.51 -0.87
N ALA A 486 -4.09 -0.36 -0.30
CA ALA A 486 -4.35 0.84 -1.09
C ALA A 486 -3.06 1.36 -1.75
N TYR A 487 -1.94 1.30 -1.04
CA TYR A 487 -0.63 1.65 -1.59
C TYR A 487 -0.20 0.69 -2.71
N LEU A 488 -0.41 -0.62 -2.54
CA LEU A 488 -0.20 -1.63 -3.59
C LEU A 488 -1.10 -1.39 -4.80
N GLY A 489 -2.36 -1.01 -4.58
CA GLY A 489 -3.31 -0.65 -5.63
C GLY A 489 -2.83 0.55 -6.44
N LEU A 490 -2.37 1.61 -5.77
CA LEU A 490 -1.78 2.79 -6.40
C LEU A 490 -0.57 2.43 -7.28
N LEU A 491 0.37 1.63 -6.76
CA LEU A 491 1.52 1.20 -7.55
C LEU A 491 1.11 0.37 -8.77
N SER A 492 0.07 -0.47 -8.63
CA SER A 492 -0.44 -1.32 -9.70
C SER A 492 -1.13 -0.51 -10.79
N THR A 493 -1.97 0.48 -10.45
CA THR A 493 -2.58 1.35 -11.46
C THR A 493 -1.54 2.22 -12.18
N LEU A 494 -0.59 2.79 -11.44
CA LEU A 494 0.50 3.58 -12.02
C LEU A 494 1.38 2.74 -12.96
N GLY A 495 1.78 1.54 -12.53
CA GLY A 495 2.58 0.63 -13.34
C GLY A 495 1.86 0.24 -14.63
N ALA A 496 0.57 -0.12 -14.54
CA ALA A 496 -0.23 -0.56 -15.67
C ALA A 496 -0.41 0.55 -16.71
N LEU A 497 -0.82 1.73 -16.27
CA LEU A 497 -1.07 2.88 -17.15
C LEU A 497 0.24 3.41 -17.77
N THR A 498 1.33 3.43 -17.01
CA THR A 498 2.66 3.80 -17.53
C THR A 498 3.13 2.81 -18.60
N SER A 499 2.88 1.52 -18.41
CA SER A 499 3.20 0.47 -19.38
C SER A 499 2.44 0.63 -20.70
N ILE A 500 1.17 1.00 -20.63
CA ILE A 500 0.34 1.29 -21.82
C ILE A 500 0.85 2.55 -22.54
N ILE A 501 1.18 3.61 -21.80
CA ILE A 501 1.77 4.82 -22.38
C ILE A 501 3.09 4.49 -23.06
N ALA A 502 3.95 3.69 -22.42
CA ALA A 502 5.24 3.26 -22.97
C ALA A 502 5.09 2.46 -24.27
N ALA A 503 4.09 1.57 -24.36
CA ALA A 503 3.80 0.78 -25.55
C ALA A 503 3.39 1.65 -26.77
N CYS A 504 2.87 2.86 -26.54
CA CYS A 504 2.44 3.77 -27.61
C CYS A 504 3.58 4.65 -28.18
N ILE A 505 4.69 4.81 -27.44
CA ILE A 505 5.80 5.71 -27.82
C ILE A 505 6.41 5.39 -29.19
N PRO A 506 6.62 4.13 -29.61
CA PRO A 506 7.18 3.81 -30.92
C PRO A 506 6.37 4.42 -32.08
N SER A 507 5.04 4.45 -31.99
CA SER A 507 4.21 5.07 -33.02
C SER A 507 4.37 6.59 -33.06
N PHE A 508 4.56 7.25 -31.92
CA PHE A 508 4.82 8.69 -31.88
C PHE A 508 6.13 9.03 -32.59
N SER A 509 7.17 8.23 -32.36
CA SER A 509 8.45 8.35 -33.08
C SER A 509 8.26 8.25 -34.59
N ALA A 510 7.55 7.21 -35.04
CA ALA A 510 7.29 6.98 -36.46
C ALA A 510 6.47 8.12 -37.09
N GLY A 511 5.43 8.59 -36.40
CA GLY A 511 4.61 9.73 -36.83
C GLY A 511 5.42 11.02 -36.96
N TYR A 512 6.26 11.32 -35.97
CA TYR A 512 7.15 12.49 -35.99
C TYR A 512 8.10 12.46 -37.18
N HIS A 513 8.79 11.34 -37.40
CA HIS A 513 9.73 11.19 -38.52
C HIS A 513 9.03 11.28 -39.89
N HIS A 514 7.81 10.73 -40.02
CA HIS A 514 7.03 10.87 -41.26
C HIS A 514 6.63 12.32 -41.53
N MET A 515 6.22 13.07 -40.49
CA MET A 515 5.89 14.49 -40.62
C MET A 515 7.11 15.35 -40.95
N ASP A 516 8.25 15.10 -40.31
CA ASP A 516 9.50 15.82 -40.59
C ASP A 516 9.96 15.59 -42.04
N ARG A 517 9.90 14.34 -42.52
CA ARG A 517 10.22 14.01 -43.92
C ARG A 517 9.31 14.76 -44.90
N ARG A 518 7.99 14.76 -44.67
CA ARG A 518 7.04 15.51 -45.50
C ARG A 518 7.27 17.02 -45.45
N ARG A 519 7.68 17.56 -44.30
CA ARG A 519 8.01 18.98 -44.16
C ARG A 519 9.23 19.32 -45.02
N LYS A 520 10.30 18.53 -44.93
CA LYS A 520 11.51 18.69 -45.76
C LYS A 520 11.21 18.55 -47.25
N GLU A 521 10.42 17.56 -47.66
CA GLU A 521 9.99 17.38 -49.05
C GLU A 521 9.25 18.63 -49.58
N LYS A 522 8.33 19.22 -48.80
CA LYS A 522 7.62 20.45 -49.17
C LYS A 522 8.56 21.66 -49.27
N THR A 523 9.48 21.82 -48.31
CA THR A 523 10.47 22.91 -48.34
C THR A 523 11.38 22.78 -49.55
N ASN A 524 11.90 21.59 -49.83
CA ASN A 524 12.75 21.33 -51.00
C ASN A 524 12.01 21.59 -52.31
N ALA A 525 10.73 21.19 -52.41
CA ALA A 525 9.89 21.48 -53.57
C ALA A 525 9.57 22.97 -53.75
N ALA A 526 9.50 23.74 -52.65
CA ALA A 526 9.34 25.19 -52.70
C ALA A 526 10.64 25.88 -53.17
N VAL A 527 11.79 25.45 -52.64
CA VAL A 527 13.12 25.97 -53.04
C VAL A 527 13.41 25.66 -54.50
N SER A 528 13.14 24.44 -54.98
CA SER A 528 13.37 24.04 -56.37
C SER A 528 12.55 24.88 -57.37
N LYS A 529 11.33 25.31 -56.98
CA LYS A 529 10.50 26.21 -57.79
C LYS A 529 11.08 27.63 -57.86
N CYS A 530 11.73 28.13 -56.81
CA CYS A 530 12.39 29.44 -56.82
C CYS A 530 13.68 29.44 -57.65
N THR A 531 14.43 28.33 -57.67
CA THR A 531 15.68 28.22 -58.45
C THR A 531 15.47 27.99 -59.95
N GLN A 532 14.24 27.69 -60.39
CA GLN A 532 13.87 27.52 -61.79
C GLN A 532 13.46 28.82 -62.50
N TRP A 533 13.59 29.97 -61.84
CA TRP A 533 13.42 31.25 -62.54
C TRP A 533 14.52 31.40 -63.60
N PRO A 534 14.16 31.73 -64.86
CA PRO A 534 15.16 31.97 -65.89
C PRO A 534 16.07 33.11 -65.43
N PRO A 535 17.39 33.08 -65.74
CA PRO A 535 18.24 34.22 -65.49
C PRO A 535 17.61 35.45 -66.18
N PRO A 536 17.66 36.64 -65.57
CA PRO A 536 17.08 37.83 -66.18
C PRO A 536 17.66 37.97 -67.59
N GLU A 537 16.79 38.05 -68.59
CA GLU A 537 17.21 38.32 -69.97
C GLU A 537 18.10 39.56 -69.96
N HIS A 538 19.22 39.47 -70.65
CA HIS A 538 20.16 40.57 -70.83
C HIS A 538 19.41 41.74 -71.48
N VAL A 539 18.89 42.67 -70.67
CA VAL A 539 18.38 43.95 -71.17
C VAL A 539 19.60 44.77 -71.59
N SER A 540 19.97 44.65 -72.86
CA SER A 540 20.94 45.54 -73.51
C SER A 540 20.29 46.90 -73.73
N GLY A 541 20.19 47.70 -72.66
CA GLY A 541 19.94 49.13 -72.73
C GLY A 541 21.27 49.88 -72.50
N PRO A 542 21.55 50.98 -73.21
CA PRO A 542 22.77 51.74 -73.00
C PRO A 542 22.70 52.46 -71.65
N GLY A 543 23.51 52.02 -70.70
CA GLY A 543 23.78 52.73 -69.45
C GLY A 543 23.12 52.12 -68.22
N LEU A 544 23.68 51.03 -67.71
CA LEU A 544 23.67 50.72 -66.27
C LEU A 544 24.78 49.72 -65.96
N ALA A 545 25.50 49.99 -64.87
CA ALA A 545 26.75 49.34 -64.50
C ALA A 545 26.61 47.82 -64.30
N LYS A 546 27.65 47.08 -64.68
CA LYS A 546 27.86 45.66 -64.37
C LYS A 546 27.73 45.44 -62.86
N PHE A 547 26.64 44.83 -62.41
CA PHE A 547 26.63 44.06 -61.17
C PHE A 547 26.82 42.59 -61.55
N SER A 548 28.04 42.09 -61.37
CA SER A 548 28.33 40.67 -61.34
C SER A 548 27.70 40.09 -60.08
N PHE A 549 26.68 39.23 -60.23
CA PHE A 549 26.27 38.36 -59.13
C PHE A 549 27.20 37.15 -59.15
N ASP A 550 28.19 37.13 -58.26
CA ASP A 550 29.00 35.94 -58.00
C ASP A 550 28.09 34.82 -57.48
N SER A 551 28.10 33.70 -58.20
CA SER A 551 27.39 32.46 -57.88
C SER A 551 27.91 31.73 -56.62
N ALA A 552 28.68 32.41 -55.77
CA ALA A 552 29.33 31.86 -54.58
C ALA A 552 28.58 32.13 -53.26
N SER A 553 27.43 32.80 -53.26
CA SER A 553 26.73 33.21 -52.01
C SER A 553 25.49 32.39 -51.64
N LEU A 554 25.21 31.28 -52.33
CA LEU A 554 24.13 30.34 -51.97
C LEU A 554 24.66 29.07 -51.30
N SER A 555 25.58 29.22 -50.36
CA SER A 555 25.87 28.21 -49.34
C SER A 555 25.24 28.64 -48.02
N VAL A 556 23.91 28.51 -47.89
CA VAL A 556 23.23 28.65 -46.59
C VAL A 556 22.85 27.27 -46.07
N ALA A 557 23.76 26.77 -45.23
CA ALA A 557 23.55 25.90 -44.07
C ALA A 557 22.77 24.58 -44.25
N ASN A 558 23.41 23.58 -44.87
CA ASN A 558 23.32 22.21 -44.35
C ASN A 558 24.38 22.05 -43.26
N GLY A 559 23.98 22.20 -42.00
CA GLY A 559 24.80 21.88 -40.85
C GLY A 559 24.75 20.39 -40.54
N ASP A 560 25.44 19.58 -41.35
CA ASP A 560 25.96 18.28 -40.93
C ASP A 560 27.48 18.42 -40.81
N THR A 561 27.95 18.70 -39.59
CA THR A 561 29.35 18.50 -39.23
C THR A 561 29.49 17.13 -38.58
N ASP A 562 29.76 16.13 -39.42
CA ASP A 562 30.54 14.96 -39.04
C ASP A 562 32.01 15.40 -38.95
N LEU A 563 32.56 15.34 -37.74
CA LEU A 563 34.00 15.44 -37.48
C LEU A 563 34.52 14.01 -37.37
N GLU A 564 35.21 13.56 -38.42
CA GLU A 564 36.19 12.47 -38.34
C GLU A 564 37.45 12.97 -37.63
N SER A 565 37.72 12.37 -36.46
CA SER A 565 39.06 11.96 -36.00
C SER A 565 38.91 10.96 -34.87
#